data_AF-U6KM81-F1
#
_entry.id   AF-U6KM81-F1
#
_cell.length_a   1.000
_cell.length_b   1.000
_cell.length_c   1.000
_cell.angle_alpha   90.00
_cell.angle_beta   90.00
_cell.angle_gamma   90.00
#
_symmetry.space_group_name_H-M   'P 1'
#
loop_
_entity.id
_entity.type
_entity.pdbx_description
1 polymer ?
#
loop_
_entity_poly.entity_id
_entity_poly.type
_entity_poly.pdbx_seq_one_letter_code
_entity_poly.pdbx_strand_id
1 'polypeptide(L)'
;MKLALRAAAAAVADAQQQQQQLRKQQQQQHHKQLIGNSTNSSSSTTASTSSGGNTASTSSSSNTASPSSHKDTASSSSSNTTSSSSSSKGRCGVRRSIDVVRDRIKAFAKERRDLPLGRHKIIILDEVDSMTEAAQQALRRIMELHSDTTRFALACNSSSSVIEPLQSRCAILRFTKLSDAHLVQRLREVCAKENVTFTDDGIEAIVFSADGDMRSALNNLQSTVSGFGLVNKENVEKVCDTPPPEMLRRIMQQCVAGDWYGAQSVARVILSLGYTPLDVVTTFRGVLRRADSELQEHLLLEFLGIVGMTHMTMAGGLSTELQMEKMLAQLCKVAISFRPSVKY
;
A
#
# COMPACT_ATOMS: atom_id res chain seq x y z
N MET A 1 -7.70 -10.38 6.73
CA MET A 1 -6.69 -11.14 5.94
C MET A 1 -7.31 -12.21 5.03
N LYS A 2 -8.00 -13.25 5.55
CA LYS A 2 -8.68 -14.28 4.71
C LYS A 2 -9.73 -13.70 3.74
N LEU A 3 -10.45 -12.65 4.13
CA LEU A 3 -11.43 -11.98 3.27
C LEU A 3 -10.77 -11.22 2.10
N ALA A 4 -9.62 -10.57 2.36
CA ALA A 4 -8.88 -9.80 1.35
C ALA A 4 -8.17 -10.73 0.35
N LEU A 5 -7.61 -11.85 0.82
CA LEU A 5 -7.01 -12.86 -0.05
C LEU A 5 -8.07 -13.61 -0.87
N ARG A 6 -9.26 -13.87 -0.30
CA ARG A 6 -10.42 -14.37 -1.04
C ARG A 6 -10.95 -13.35 -2.04
N ALA A 7 -10.98 -12.07 -1.69
CA ALA A 7 -11.39 -11.02 -2.60
C ALA A 7 -10.40 -10.83 -3.75
N ALA A 8 -9.09 -10.95 -3.52
CA ALA A 8 -8.09 -10.92 -4.58
C ALA A 8 -8.15 -12.16 -5.47
N ALA A 9 -8.33 -13.36 -4.89
CA ALA A 9 -8.51 -14.58 -5.67
C ALA A 9 -9.85 -14.60 -6.44
N ALA A 10 -10.92 -14.04 -5.86
CA ALA A 10 -12.21 -13.87 -6.51
C ALA A 10 -12.13 -12.81 -7.61
N ALA A 11 -11.47 -11.67 -7.39
CA ALA A 11 -11.28 -10.64 -8.41
C ALA A 11 -10.44 -11.15 -9.60
N VAL A 12 -9.42 -11.98 -9.34
CA VAL A 12 -8.65 -12.64 -10.39
C VAL A 12 -9.50 -13.69 -11.13
N ALA A 13 -10.37 -14.42 -10.44
CA ALA A 13 -11.28 -15.38 -11.06
C ALA A 13 -12.38 -14.68 -11.88
N ASP A 14 -12.97 -13.60 -11.39
CA ASP A 14 -13.99 -12.80 -12.07
C ASP A 14 -13.41 -12.09 -13.29
N ALA A 15 -12.20 -11.54 -13.18
CA ALA A 15 -11.48 -10.98 -14.32
C ALA A 15 -11.19 -12.05 -15.39
N GLN A 16 -10.82 -13.27 -15.00
CA GLN A 16 -10.62 -14.39 -15.93
C GLN A 16 -11.93 -14.85 -16.58
N GLN A 17 -13.06 -14.86 -15.85
CA GLN A 17 -14.36 -15.20 -16.39
C GLN A 17 -14.89 -14.15 -17.37
N GLN A 18 -14.74 -12.86 -17.05
CA GLN A 18 -15.07 -11.76 -17.96
C GLN A 18 -14.23 -11.82 -19.24
N GLN A 19 -12.93 -12.10 -19.13
CA GLN A 19 -12.06 -12.23 -20.30
C GLN A 19 -12.39 -13.47 -21.16
N GLN A 20 -12.85 -14.57 -20.54
CA GLN A 20 -13.35 -15.75 -21.25
C GLN A 20 -14.72 -15.52 -21.89
N GLN A 21 -15.63 -14.77 -21.24
CA GLN A 21 -16.91 -14.39 -21.82
C GLN A 21 -16.74 -13.41 -22.97
N LEU A 22 -15.86 -12.42 -22.84
CA LEU A 22 -15.46 -11.52 -23.94
C LEU A 22 -14.84 -12.30 -25.10
N ARG A 23 -13.96 -13.29 -24.84
CA ARG A 23 -13.44 -14.17 -25.89
C ARG A 23 -14.51 -15.03 -26.55
N LYS A 24 -15.48 -15.57 -25.78
CA LYS A 24 -16.61 -16.33 -26.35
C LYS A 24 -17.56 -15.44 -27.14
N GLN A 25 -17.82 -14.22 -26.69
CA GLN A 25 -18.62 -13.23 -27.43
C GLN A 25 -17.88 -12.78 -28.69
N GLN A 26 -16.57 -12.54 -28.63
CA GLN A 26 -15.75 -12.24 -29.81
C GLN A 26 -15.71 -13.43 -30.77
N GLN A 27 -15.64 -14.68 -30.29
CA GLN A 27 -15.70 -15.86 -31.15
C GLN A 27 -17.10 -16.07 -31.76
N GLN A 28 -18.18 -15.80 -31.02
CA GLN A 28 -19.54 -15.83 -31.55
C GLN A 28 -19.82 -14.67 -32.52
N GLN A 29 -19.25 -13.49 -32.27
CA GLN A 29 -19.28 -12.36 -33.19
C GLN A 29 -18.43 -12.64 -34.43
N HIS A 30 -17.27 -13.26 -34.29
CA HIS A 30 -16.43 -13.69 -35.41
C HIS A 30 -17.10 -14.82 -36.20
N HIS A 31 -17.84 -15.73 -35.56
CA HIS A 31 -18.64 -16.75 -36.24
C HIS A 31 -19.87 -16.16 -36.95
N LYS A 32 -20.56 -15.18 -36.33
CA LYS A 32 -21.64 -14.42 -36.98
C LYS A 32 -21.14 -13.52 -38.12
N GLN A 33 -19.95 -12.94 -37.99
CA GLN A 33 -19.28 -12.16 -39.04
C GLN A 33 -18.75 -13.05 -40.16
N LEU A 34 -18.31 -14.30 -39.90
CA LEU A 34 -17.96 -15.27 -40.95
C LEU A 34 -19.19 -15.73 -41.74
N ILE A 35 -20.36 -15.81 -41.10
CA ILE A 35 -21.63 -16.10 -41.79
C ILE A 35 -22.15 -14.86 -42.53
N GLY A 36 -21.92 -13.64 -42.02
CA GLY A 36 -22.32 -12.38 -42.67
C GLY A 36 -21.36 -11.85 -43.75
N ASN A 37 -20.06 -12.13 -43.67
CA ASN A 37 -19.04 -11.63 -44.61
C ASN A 37 -18.85 -12.52 -45.84
N SER A 38 -19.52 -13.67 -45.92
CA SER A 38 -19.65 -14.38 -47.20
C SER A 38 -20.60 -13.67 -48.17
N THR A 39 -21.24 -12.56 -47.75
CA THR A 39 -22.09 -11.73 -48.62
C THR A 39 -21.56 -10.32 -48.90
N ASN A 40 -20.43 -9.88 -48.35
CA ASN A 40 -19.85 -8.58 -48.73
C ASN A 40 -18.34 -8.51 -48.41
N SER A 41 -17.53 -8.60 -49.45
CA SER A 41 -16.12 -8.19 -49.43
C SER A 41 -16.01 -6.67 -49.57
N SER A 42 -15.26 -5.99 -48.69
CA SER A 42 -14.20 -5.03 -49.06
C SER A 42 -13.70 -4.17 -47.88
N SER A 43 -12.38 -3.93 -47.88
CA SER A 43 -11.61 -2.81 -47.30
C SER A 43 -11.31 -2.68 -45.78
N SER A 44 -10.02 -2.87 -45.46
CA SER A 44 -9.08 -2.06 -44.63
C SER A 44 -9.56 -1.34 -43.35
N THR A 45 -8.78 -1.42 -42.26
CA THR A 45 -7.86 -0.35 -41.76
C THR A 45 -7.30 -0.69 -40.35
N THR A 46 -6.05 -0.27 -40.13
CA THR A 46 -5.23 -0.21 -38.92
C THR A 46 -5.82 0.56 -37.73
N ALA A 47 -5.49 0.19 -36.48
CA ALA A 47 -5.26 1.15 -35.39
C ALA A 47 -4.61 0.51 -34.14
N SER A 48 -3.50 1.12 -33.73
CA SER A 48 -2.77 0.99 -32.46
C SER A 48 -3.24 2.05 -31.45
N THR A 49 -3.27 1.77 -30.14
CA THR A 49 -2.85 2.77 -29.12
C THR A 49 -2.65 2.20 -27.72
N SER A 50 -1.59 2.72 -27.11
CA SER A 50 -1.05 2.57 -25.75
C SER A 50 -1.68 3.54 -24.73
N SER A 51 -1.61 3.21 -23.45
CA SER A 51 -1.26 4.09 -22.30
C SER A 51 -1.50 3.28 -21.01
N GLY A 52 -0.53 3.14 -20.10
CA GLY A 52 -0.14 4.13 -19.09
C GLY A 52 -1.10 4.01 -17.90
N GLY A 53 -0.73 3.76 -16.64
CA GLY A 53 0.52 3.66 -15.91
C GLY A 53 0.15 3.39 -14.44
N ASN A 54 1.09 2.80 -13.72
CA ASN A 54 1.43 2.91 -12.28
C ASN A 54 0.37 3.03 -11.16
N THR A 55 0.70 2.33 -10.07
CA THR A 55 -0.04 2.12 -8.82
C THR A 55 0.96 1.68 -7.72
N ALA A 56 0.46 1.42 -6.51
CA ALA A 56 1.06 0.65 -5.40
C ALA A 56 0.09 -0.32 -4.66
N SER A 57 0.20 -1.63 -4.88
CA SER A 57 0.03 -2.63 -3.80
C SER A 57 1.34 -2.73 -3.04
N THR A 58 1.43 -3.22 -1.80
CA THR A 58 0.57 -4.08 -1.01
C THR A 58 0.90 -3.80 0.45
N SER A 59 0.13 -4.37 1.38
CA SER A 59 0.63 -4.53 2.73
C SER A 59 0.25 -5.91 3.27
N SER A 60 1.24 -6.81 3.16
CA SER A 60 1.59 -8.01 3.95
C SER A 60 0.71 -9.26 3.96
N SER A 61 1.39 -10.41 3.92
CA SER A 61 1.03 -11.64 4.60
C SER A 61 2.19 -12.63 4.79
N SER A 62 2.60 -12.90 6.02
CA SER A 62 2.89 -14.29 6.42
C SER A 62 2.61 -14.57 7.91
N ASN A 63 2.38 -15.87 8.18
CA ASN A 63 2.09 -16.58 9.45
C ASN A 63 0.64 -16.62 9.94
N THR A 64 0.05 -17.75 10.36
CA THR A 64 0.32 -19.20 10.18
C THR A 64 -0.95 -19.94 10.65
N ALA A 65 -1.13 -21.17 10.18
CA ALA A 65 -2.27 -22.04 10.44
C ALA A 65 -2.19 -22.82 11.77
N SER A 66 -3.35 -23.27 12.26
CA SER A 66 -3.60 -24.42 13.16
C SER A 66 -5.14 -24.72 13.19
N PRO A 67 -5.63 -25.91 13.62
CA PRO A 67 -6.07 -27.00 12.72
C PRO A 67 -7.53 -27.48 13.00
N SER A 68 -8.06 -28.46 12.25
CA SER A 68 -9.07 -29.42 12.78
C SER A 68 -9.31 -30.67 11.90
N SER A 69 -9.11 -31.84 12.56
CA SER A 69 -9.84 -33.14 12.56
C SER A 69 -10.30 -33.80 11.26
N HIS A 70 -10.14 -35.11 11.01
CA HIS A 70 -10.37 -36.28 11.89
C HIS A 70 -9.72 -37.60 11.37
N LYS A 71 -9.32 -38.48 12.34
CA LYS A 71 -9.38 -39.98 12.42
C LYS A 71 -8.65 -40.85 11.35
N ASP A 72 -7.97 -41.99 11.62
CA ASP A 72 -7.83 -42.92 12.76
C ASP A 72 -6.49 -43.73 12.66
N THR A 73 -5.97 -44.13 13.83
CA THR A 73 -5.18 -45.34 14.21
C THR A 73 -3.88 -45.83 13.51
N ALA A 74 -2.83 -45.90 14.37
CA ALA A 74 -1.84 -46.97 14.62
C ALA A 74 -0.69 -47.28 13.63
N SER A 75 0.56 -47.00 14.03
CA SER A 75 1.60 -48.01 14.41
C SER A 75 3.04 -47.44 14.47
N SER A 76 3.69 -47.66 15.61
CA SER A 76 5.13 -47.88 15.91
C SER A 76 6.25 -47.47 14.93
N SER A 77 7.26 -46.73 15.43
CA SER A 77 8.69 -47.16 15.62
C SER A 77 9.77 -46.06 15.40
N SER A 78 10.53 -45.82 16.48
CA SER A 78 12.00 -45.76 16.62
C SER A 78 12.91 -44.74 15.86
N SER A 79 13.65 -43.96 16.68
CA SER A 79 15.12 -43.71 16.65
C SER A 79 15.77 -42.89 15.52
N ASN A 80 16.32 -41.71 15.80
CA ASN A 80 17.72 -41.50 16.25
C ASN A 80 18.19 -40.03 16.22
N THR A 81 18.92 -39.69 17.26
CA THR A 81 19.82 -38.55 17.51
C THR A 81 20.82 -38.24 16.37
N THR A 82 21.12 -36.96 16.14
CA THR A 82 22.49 -36.40 16.28
C THR A 82 22.51 -34.88 16.11
N SER A 83 22.82 -34.20 17.21
CA SER A 83 23.28 -32.82 17.26
C SER A 83 24.77 -32.77 16.92
N SER A 84 25.15 -32.01 15.89
CA SER A 84 26.55 -31.64 15.67
C SER A 84 26.64 -30.17 15.27
N SER A 85 26.99 -29.37 16.26
CA SER A 85 27.53 -28.03 16.14
C SER A 85 28.85 -28.04 15.36
N SER A 86 28.95 -27.27 14.29
CA SER A 86 30.25 -26.86 13.75
C SER A 86 30.17 -25.43 13.19
N SER A 87 30.81 -24.52 13.93
CA SER A 87 31.05 -23.14 13.53
C SER A 87 32.03 -23.09 12.37
N SER A 88 31.58 -22.60 11.22
CA SER A 88 32.46 -22.15 10.14
C SER A 88 31.97 -20.79 9.64
N LYS A 89 32.75 -19.77 10.01
CA LYS A 89 32.51 -18.35 9.77
C LYS A 89 32.97 -18.00 8.36
N GLY A 90 32.11 -18.24 7.37
CA GLY A 90 32.24 -17.75 6.00
C GLY A 90 30.95 -17.02 5.62
N ARG A 91 31.00 -16.01 4.74
CA ARG A 91 29.83 -15.26 4.25
C ARG A 91 28.79 -16.22 3.65
N CYS A 92 27.86 -16.70 4.47
CA CYS A 92 27.01 -17.85 4.14
C CYS A 92 25.53 -17.64 4.53
N GLY A 93 25.12 -16.38 4.75
CA GLY A 93 23.71 -16.04 4.93
C GLY A 93 22.96 -15.99 3.59
N VAL A 94 23.49 -15.25 2.61
CA VAL A 94 22.79 -14.96 1.35
C VAL A 94 22.80 -16.13 0.36
N ARG A 95 23.86 -16.94 0.34
CA ARG A 95 23.95 -18.09 -0.58
C ARG A 95 23.02 -19.25 -0.18
N ARG A 96 22.67 -19.38 1.11
CA ARG A 96 21.75 -20.43 1.55
C ARG A 96 20.29 -20.09 1.26
N SER A 97 19.89 -18.82 1.29
CA SER A 97 18.51 -18.43 0.99
C SER A 97 18.17 -18.59 -0.51
N ILE A 98 19.10 -18.28 -1.42
CA ILE A 98 18.87 -18.43 -2.87
C ILE A 98 18.64 -19.89 -3.29
N ASP A 99 19.47 -20.81 -2.77
CA ASP A 99 19.37 -22.23 -3.12
C ASP A 99 18.12 -22.86 -2.49
N VAL A 100 17.77 -22.47 -1.26
CA VAL A 100 16.54 -22.93 -0.60
C VAL A 100 15.29 -22.49 -1.37
N VAL A 101 15.23 -21.24 -1.85
CA VAL A 101 14.10 -20.76 -2.65
C VAL A 101 14.04 -21.50 -3.99
N ARG A 102 15.18 -21.63 -4.66
CA ARG A 102 15.28 -22.33 -5.95
C ARG A 102 14.83 -23.78 -5.83
N ASP A 103 15.31 -24.50 -4.82
CA ASP A 103 15.07 -25.94 -4.68
C ASP A 103 13.70 -26.24 -4.10
N ARG A 104 13.19 -25.43 -3.17
CA ARG A 104 11.80 -25.56 -2.70
C ARG A 104 10.82 -25.27 -3.83
N ILE A 105 10.95 -24.15 -4.54
CA ILE A 105 10.01 -23.80 -5.61
C ILE A 105 10.07 -24.84 -6.73
N LYS A 106 11.27 -25.33 -7.10
CA LYS A 106 11.39 -26.43 -8.07
C LYS A 106 10.75 -27.73 -7.58
N ALA A 107 10.95 -28.10 -6.31
CA ALA A 107 10.34 -29.31 -5.75
C ALA A 107 8.81 -29.22 -5.81
N PHE A 108 8.24 -28.09 -5.41
CA PHE A 108 6.79 -27.83 -5.48
C PHE A 108 6.25 -27.77 -6.92
N ALA A 109 7.02 -27.20 -7.84
CA ALA A 109 6.65 -27.16 -9.26
C ALA A 109 6.66 -28.57 -9.87
N LYS A 110 7.68 -29.38 -9.56
CA LYS A 110 7.90 -30.74 -10.08
C LYS A 110 6.98 -31.79 -9.46
N GLU A 111 6.49 -31.61 -8.23
CA GLU A 111 5.59 -32.54 -7.55
C GLU A 111 4.24 -32.62 -8.29
N ARG A 112 4.12 -33.49 -9.28
CA ARG A 112 2.88 -33.67 -10.07
C ARG A 112 1.84 -34.38 -9.20
N ARG A 113 1.12 -33.63 -8.37
CA ARG A 113 -0.18 -34.09 -7.89
C ARG A 113 -1.12 -34.12 -9.08
N ASP A 114 -1.80 -35.23 -9.30
CA ASP A 114 -2.83 -35.38 -10.32
C ASP A 114 -3.99 -34.44 -9.98
N LEU A 115 -3.86 -33.18 -10.41
CA LEU A 115 -4.94 -32.21 -10.33
C LEU A 115 -5.96 -32.56 -11.42
N PRO A 116 -7.27 -32.47 -11.10
CA PRO A 116 -8.32 -32.65 -12.10
C PRO A 116 -8.14 -31.67 -13.26
N LEU A 117 -8.52 -32.10 -14.46
CA LEU A 117 -8.32 -31.34 -15.70
C LEU A 117 -8.82 -29.90 -15.55
N GLY A 118 -7.95 -28.92 -15.86
CA GLY A 118 -8.27 -27.49 -15.82
C GLY A 118 -7.86 -26.74 -14.54
N ARG A 119 -7.30 -27.40 -13.53
CA ARG A 119 -6.72 -26.70 -12.36
C ARG A 119 -5.20 -26.55 -12.48
N HIS A 120 -4.74 -25.30 -12.44
CA HIS A 120 -3.32 -24.98 -12.29
C HIS A 120 -2.95 -24.83 -10.82
N LYS A 121 -1.70 -25.16 -10.47
CA LYS A 121 -1.17 -24.80 -9.14
C LYS A 121 -0.91 -23.31 -9.11
N ILE A 122 -1.08 -22.68 -7.95
CA ILE A 122 -0.74 -21.26 -7.77
C ILE A 122 0.35 -21.17 -6.71
N ILE A 123 1.43 -20.47 -7.04
CA ILE A 123 2.51 -20.14 -6.12
C ILE A 123 2.40 -18.64 -5.84
N ILE A 124 2.22 -18.29 -4.57
CA ILE A 124 2.17 -16.90 -4.11
C ILE A 124 3.49 -16.60 -3.42
N LEU A 125 4.17 -15.56 -3.89
CA LEU A 125 5.41 -15.04 -3.31
C LEU A 125 5.12 -13.60 -2.86
N ASP A 126 5.25 -13.37 -1.56
CA ASP A 126 5.12 -12.03 -0.98
C ASP A 126 6.51 -11.40 -0.81
N GLU A 127 6.56 -10.07 -0.81
CA GLU A 127 7.78 -9.27 -0.62
C GLU A 127 8.93 -9.69 -1.55
N VAL A 128 8.63 -9.86 -2.85
CA VAL A 128 9.65 -10.28 -3.85
C VAL A 128 10.78 -9.26 -4.00
N ASP A 129 10.54 -8.01 -3.62
CA ASP A 129 11.55 -6.94 -3.52
C ASP A 129 12.60 -7.20 -2.43
N SER A 130 12.33 -8.06 -1.44
CA SER A 130 13.32 -8.52 -0.47
C SER A 130 14.28 -9.59 -1.03
N MET A 131 13.96 -10.16 -2.20
CA MET A 131 14.79 -11.19 -2.83
C MET A 131 15.97 -10.57 -3.57
N THR A 132 17.12 -11.26 -3.53
CA THR A 132 18.29 -10.87 -4.33
C THR A 132 18.02 -11.02 -5.83
N GLU A 133 18.67 -10.18 -6.64
CA GLU A 133 18.53 -10.22 -8.11
C GLU A 133 18.84 -11.62 -8.69
N ALA A 134 19.86 -12.30 -8.15
CA ALA A 134 20.20 -13.65 -8.56
C ALA A 134 19.06 -14.66 -8.30
N ALA A 135 18.33 -14.50 -7.19
CA ALA A 135 17.17 -15.34 -6.88
C ALA A 135 15.99 -15.01 -7.80
N GLN A 136 15.78 -13.74 -8.13
CA GLN A 136 14.78 -13.32 -9.11
C GLN A 136 15.09 -13.87 -10.52
N GLN A 137 16.35 -13.89 -10.95
CA GLN A 137 16.76 -14.52 -12.21
C GLN A 137 16.52 -16.04 -12.22
N ALA A 138 16.76 -16.71 -11.10
CA ALA A 138 16.45 -18.12 -10.95
C ALA A 138 14.92 -18.37 -11.01
N LEU A 139 14.12 -17.51 -10.36
CA LEU A 139 12.66 -17.57 -10.39
C LEU A 139 12.13 -17.40 -11.80
N ARG A 140 12.65 -16.44 -12.58
CA ARG A 140 12.30 -16.25 -13.99
C ARG A 140 12.44 -17.56 -14.78
N ARG A 141 13.57 -18.25 -14.64
CA ARG A 141 13.79 -19.53 -15.33
C ARG A 141 12.81 -20.61 -14.89
N ILE A 142 12.45 -20.65 -13.60
CA ILE A 142 11.47 -21.61 -13.08
C ILE A 142 10.08 -21.32 -13.65
N MET A 143 9.70 -20.04 -13.75
CA MET A 143 8.43 -19.60 -14.34
C MET A 143 8.33 -19.98 -15.82
N GLU A 144 9.43 -19.88 -16.57
CA GLU A 144 9.50 -20.33 -17.96
C GLU A 144 9.36 -21.85 -18.09
N LEU A 145 10.04 -22.62 -17.23
CA LEU A 145 10.03 -24.09 -17.29
C LEU A 145 8.70 -24.72 -16.86
N HIS A 146 7.91 -24.04 -16.02
CA HIS A 146 6.69 -24.60 -15.43
C HIS A 146 5.42 -23.80 -15.75
N SER A 147 5.44 -22.98 -16.81
CA SER A 147 4.32 -22.11 -17.21
C SER A 147 3.00 -22.84 -17.41
N ASP A 148 3.06 -24.08 -17.88
CA ASP A 148 1.88 -24.87 -18.26
C ASP A 148 1.18 -25.48 -17.04
N THR A 149 1.95 -25.75 -15.99
CA THR A 149 1.48 -26.48 -14.81
C THR A 149 1.19 -25.56 -13.62
N THR A 150 1.93 -24.46 -13.49
CA THR A 150 1.87 -23.57 -12.33
C THR A 150 1.74 -22.09 -12.73
N ARG A 151 0.87 -21.36 -12.05
CA ARG A 151 0.75 -19.90 -12.12
C ARG A 151 1.44 -19.26 -10.92
N PHE A 152 2.01 -18.09 -11.14
CA PHE A 152 2.74 -17.34 -10.11
C PHE A 152 1.98 -16.04 -9.82
N ALA A 153 1.84 -15.72 -8.55
CA ALA A 153 1.36 -14.43 -8.07
C ALA A 153 2.48 -13.82 -7.21
N LEU A 154 2.98 -12.67 -7.64
CA LEU A 154 4.07 -11.95 -6.98
C LEU A 154 3.49 -10.69 -6.34
N ALA A 155 3.72 -10.51 -5.05
CA ALA A 155 3.45 -9.26 -4.35
C ALA A 155 4.77 -8.56 -4.01
N CYS A 156 4.80 -7.25 -4.21
CA CYS A 156 5.95 -6.38 -3.93
C CYS A 156 5.41 -5.00 -3.54
N ASN A 157 6.22 -4.24 -2.80
CA ASN A 157 5.88 -2.85 -2.44
C ASN A 157 6.48 -1.88 -3.45
N SER A 158 7.68 -2.19 -3.94
CA SER A 158 8.35 -1.40 -4.98
C SER A 158 8.54 -2.20 -6.26
N SER A 159 7.91 -1.77 -7.36
CA SER A 159 8.10 -2.40 -8.66
C SER A 159 9.50 -2.17 -9.23
N SER A 160 10.21 -1.11 -8.83
CA SER A 160 11.57 -0.85 -9.34
C SER A 160 12.61 -1.86 -8.85
N SER A 161 12.36 -2.50 -7.71
CA SER A 161 13.23 -3.54 -7.14
C SER A 161 13.07 -4.91 -7.81
N VAL A 162 12.05 -5.06 -8.68
CA VAL A 162 11.79 -6.30 -9.41
C VAL A 162 12.41 -6.20 -10.80
N ILE A 163 13.19 -7.22 -11.19
CA ILE A 163 13.82 -7.25 -12.51
C ILE A 163 12.78 -7.17 -13.64
N GLU A 164 13.07 -6.38 -14.67
CA GLU A 164 12.20 -6.20 -15.85
C GLU A 164 11.78 -7.51 -16.54
N PRO A 165 12.63 -8.57 -16.62
CA PRO A 165 12.21 -9.87 -17.14
C PRO A 165 11.08 -10.55 -16.36
N LEU A 166 10.92 -10.29 -15.06
CA LEU A 166 9.77 -10.81 -14.31
C LEU A 166 8.52 -9.99 -14.58
N GLN A 167 8.67 -8.67 -14.65
CA GLN A 167 7.56 -7.75 -14.94
C GLN A 167 6.93 -8.04 -16.31
N SER A 168 7.75 -8.25 -17.35
CA SER A 168 7.27 -8.59 -18.70
C SER A 168 6.48 -9.90 -18.80
N ARG A 169 6.66 -10.82 -17.84
CA ARG A 169 5.96 -12.13 -17.80
C ARG A 169 4.70 -12.10 -16.94
N CYS A 170 4.53 -11.09 -16.10
CA CYS A 170 3.42 -11.00 -15.16
C CYS A 170 2.43 -9.94 -15.63
N ALA A 171 1.13 -10.20 -15.41
CA ALA A 171 0.15 -9.12 -15.46
C ALA A 171 0.38 -8.23 -14.23
N ILE A 172 0.79 -6.99 -14.46
CA ILE A 172 1.07 -6.05 -13.38
C ILE A 172 -0.27 -5.51 -12.87
N LEU A 173 -0.79 -6.15 -11.83
CA LEU A 173 -1.89 -5.60 -11.04
C LEU A 173 -1.33 -4.64 -10.02
N ARG A 174 -2.09 -3.60 -9.82
CA ARG A 174 -1.55 -2.34 -9.53
C ARG A 174 -2.59 -1.67 -8.61
N PHE A 175 -2.34 -1.60 -7.30
CA PHE A 175 -3.35 -1.14 -6.32
C PHE A 175 -3.11 0.33 -5.94
N THR A 176 -4.11 1.12 -5.60
CA THR A 176 -3.85 2.50 -5.14
C THR A 176 -4.17 2.62 -3.67
N LYS A 177 -3.74 3.71 -3.05
CA LYS A 177 -4.27 4.12 -1.74
C LYS A 177 -5.80 4.09 -1.81
N LEU A 178 -6.43 3.61 -0.74
CA LEU A 178 -7.88 3.59 -0.68
C LEU A 178 -8.40 5.02 -0.58
N SER A 179 -9.49 5.30 -1.27
CA SER A 179 -10.24 6.54 -1.06
C SER A 179 -10.81 6.59 0.36
N ASP A 180 -10.88 7.77 0.94
CA ASP A 180 -11.44 8.03 2.27
C ASP A 180 -12.85 7.42 2.43
N ALA A 181 -13.70 7.48 1.38
CA ALA A 181 -15.05 6.90 1.38
C ALA A 181 -15.05 5.37 1.59
N HIS A 182 -14.23 4.63 0.85
CA HIS A 182 -14.08 3.18 1.01
C HIS A 182 -13.48 2.81 2.37
N LEU A 183 -12.59 3.65 2.91
CA LEU A 183 -11.98 3.43 4.22
C LEU A 183 -13.03 3.61 5.34
N VAL A 184 -13.82 4.68 5.30
CA VAL A 184 -14.95 4.91 6.22
C VAL A 184 -15.96 3.76 6.17
N GLN A 185 -16.38 3.36 4.96
CA GLN A 185 -17.31 2.24 4.80
C GLN A 185 -16.78 0.98 5.48
N ARG A 186 -15.50 0.66 5.25
CA ARG A 186 -14.91 -0.53 5.82
C ARG A 186 -14.73 -0.47 7.34
N LEU A 187 -14.38 0.70 7.88
CA LEU A 187 -14.30 0.92 9.33
C LEU A 187 -15.67 0.73 9.99
N ARG A 188 -16.74 1.30 9.40
CA ARG A 188 -18.12 1.13 9.91
C ARG A 188 -18.55 -0.34 9.91
N GLU A 189 -18.22 -1.10 8.86
CA GLU A 189 -18.49 -2.54 8.82
C GLU A 189 -17.76 -3.34 9.91
N VAL A 190 -16.54 -2.91 10.28
CA VAL A 190 -15.77 -3.55 11.36
C VAL A 190 -16.36 -3.19 12.72
N CYS A 191 -16.67 -1.91 12.95
CA CYS A 191 -17.31 -1.46 14.19
C CYS A 191 -18.65 -2.16 14.45
N ALA A 192 -19.45 -2.37 13.40
CA ALA A 192 -20.73 -3.08 13.50
C ALA A 192 -20.57 -4.57 13.84
N LYS A 193 -19.48 -5.21 13.39
CA LYS A 193 -19.21 -6.64 13.69
C LYS A 193 -18.68 -6.85 15.10
N GLU A 194 -17.86 -5.91 15.57
CA GLU A 194 -17.22 -5.97 16.89
C GLU A 194 -18.07 -5.28 17.98
N ASN A 195 -19.25 -4.72 17.63
CA ASN A 195 -20.14 -3.96 18.52
C ASN A 195 -19.42 -2.83 19.28
N VAL A 196 -18.60 -2.06 18.58
CA VAL A 196 -17.84 -0.94 19.15
C VAL A 196 -18.68 0.34 19.12
N THR A 197 -18.69 1.08 20.22
CA THR A 197 -19.26 2.45 20.26
C THR A 197 -18.32 3.43 19.58
N PHE A 198 -18.81 4.15 18.57
CA PHE A 198 -18.05 5.15 17.82
C PHE A 198 -18.86 6.42 17.58
N THR A 199 -18.15 7.53 17.41
CA THR A 199 -18.67 8.80 16.87
C THR A 199 -18.18 8.98 15.44
N ASP A 200 -18.97 9.66 14.60
CA ASP A 200 -18.57 9.93 13.21
C ASP A 200 -17.28 10.77 13.14
N ASP A 201 -17.13 11.74 14.04
CA ASP A 201 -15.90 12.56 14.17
C ASP A 201 -14.66 11.72 14.50
N GLY A 202 -14.83 10.66 15.31
CA GLY A 202 -13.75 9.73 15.65
C GLY A 202 -13.32 8.90 14.44
N ILE A 203 -14.26 8.46 13.61
CA ILE A 203 -13.94 7.72 12.38
C ILE A 203 -13.21 8.63 11.38
N GLU A 204 -13.66 9.88 11.22
CA GLU A 204 -13.01 10.85 10.33
C GLU A 204 -11.58 11.15 10.79
N ALA A 205 -11.34 11.29 12.10
CA ALA A 205 -10.00 11.47 12.65
C ALA A 205 -9.06 10.28 12.35
N ILE A 206 -9.57 9.05 12.43
CA ILE A 206 -8.79 7.84 12.08
C ILE A 206 -8.45 7.82 10.58
N VAL A 207 -9.41 8.18 9.73
CA VAL A 207 -9.22 8.26 8.27
C VAL A 207 -8.16 9.33 7.94
N PHE A 208 -8.21 10.46 8.62
CA PHE A 208 -7.22 11.54 8.49
C PHE A 208 -5.80 11.06 8.82
N SER A 209 -5.64 10.33 9.93
CA SER A 209 -4.34 9.80 10.39
C SER A 209 -3.80 8.69 9.48
N ALA A 210 -4.67 7.86 8.90
CA ALA A 210 -4.26 6.69 8.14
C ALA A 210 -3.75 6.95 6.70
N ASP A 211 -4.00 8.14 6.13
CA ASP A 211 -3.59 8.54 4.76
C ASP A 211 -3.77 7.43 3.69
N GLY A 212 -4.92 6.75 3.73
CA GLY A 212 -5.32 5.70 2.79
C GLY A 212 -4.77 4.29 3.06
N ASP A 213 -4.04 4.07 4.15
CA ASP A 213 -3.61 2.74 4.61
C ASP A 213 -4.61 2.12 5.59
N MET A 214 -5.28 1.05 5.13
CA MET A 214 -6.24 0.31 5.94
C MET A 214 -5.59 -0.40 7.13
N ARG A 215 -4.32 -0.84 7.05
CA ARG A 215 -3.65 -1.47 8.19
C ARG A 215 -3.50 -0.46 9.32
N SER A 216 -2.93 0.69 9.00
CA SER A 216 -2.73 1.78 9.96
C SER A 216 -4.08 2.25 10.56
N ALA A 217 -5.12 2.40 9.73
CA ALA A 217 -6.47 2.75 10.21
C ALA A 217 -7.04 1.74 11.22
N LEU A 218 -6.94 0.44 10.93
CA LEU A 218 -7.47 -0.61 11.81
C LEU A 218 -6.66 -0.74 13.10
N ASN A 219 -5.33 -0.59 13.01
CA ASN A 219 -4.48 -0.59 14.19
C ASN A 219 -4.81 0.59 15.12
N ASN A 220 -4.97 1.79 14.56
CA ASN A 220 -5.36 2.97 15.33
C ASN A 220 -6.74 2.80 15.97
N LEU A 221 -7.72 2.29 15.21
CA LEU A 221 -9.04 1.95 15.75
C LEU A 221 -8.94 0.97 16.93
N GLN A 222 -8.21 -0.13 16.75
CA GLN A 222 -8.03 -1.14 17.79
C GLN A 222 -7.36 -0.57 19.05
N SER A 223 -6.32 0.26 18.88
CA SER A 223 -5.64 0.93 19.99
C SER A 223 -6.57 1.87 20.75
N THR A 224 -7.40 2.66 20.05
CA THR A 224 -8.38 3.55 20.69
C THR A 224 -9.44 2.78 21.46
N VAL A 225 -9.97 1.70 20.90
CA VAL A 225 -10.96 0.85 21.57
C VAL A 225 -10.37 0.17 22.79
N SER A 226 -9.14 -0.35 22.68
CA SER A 226 -8.48 -1.00 23.82
C SER A 226 -8.12 -0.03 24.95
N GLY A 227 -7.89 1.25 24.64
CA GLY A 227 -7.54 2.27 25.63
C GLY A 227 -8.75 2.87 26.35
N PHE A 228 -9.79 3.23 25.59
CA PHE A 228 -10.89 4.06 26.12
C PHE A 228 -12.28 3.45 25.95
N GLY A 229 -12.42 2.34 25.23
CA GLY A 229 -13.71 1.69 24.94
C GLY A 229 -14.64 2.46 24.00
N LEU A 230 -14.42 3.77 23.82
CA LEU A 230 -15.19 4.67 22.97
C LEU A 230 -14.29 5.40 21.97
N VAL A 231 -14.68 5.35 20.69
CA VAL A 231 -13.96 6.03 19.60
C VAL A 231 -14.51 7.45 19.42
N ASN A 232 -13.81 8.41 20.02
CA ASN A 232 -14.05 9.86 19.90
C ASN A 232 -12.82 10.55 19.30
N LYS A 233 -13.00 11.71 18.68
CA LYS A 233 -11.91 12.53 18.12
C LYS A 233 -10.77 12.75 19.12
N GLU A 234 -11.08 13.17 20.35
CA GLU A 234 -10.07 13.40 21.39
C GLU A 234 -9.31 12.12 21.78
N ASN A 235 -9.99 10.98 21.85
CA ASN A 235 -9.37 9.71 22.21
C ASN A 235 -8.46 9.22 21.07
N VAL A 236 -8.87 9.46 19.82
CA VAL A 236 -8.06 9.16 18.64
C VAL A 236 -6.82 10.04 18.61
N GLU A 237 -6.93 11.35 18.85
CA GLU A 237 -5.81 12.29 18.87
C GLU A 237 -4.82 12.06 20.04
N LYS A 238 -5.28 11.47 21.15
CA LYS A 238 -4.39 11.08 22.27
C LYS A 238 -3.63 9.77 21.99
N VAL A 239 -4.23 8.86 21.22
CA VAL A 239 -3.67 7.52 20.94
C VAL A 239 -2.81 7.53 19.67
N CYS A 240 -3.23 8.31 18.68
CA CYS A 240 -2.44 8.56 17.50
C CYS A 240 -1.47 9.67 17.86
N ASP A 241 -0.16 9.48 17.70
CA ASP A 241 0.89 10.49 17.91
C ASP A 241 0.83 11.62 16.86
N THR A 242 -0.37 12.12 16.58
CA THR A 242 -0.70 13.07 15.54
C THR A 242 -1.10 14.38 16.21
N PRO A 243 -0.43 15.51 15.92
CA PRO A 243 -0.83 16.80 16.49
C PRO A 243 -2.25 17.17 16.07
N PRO A 244 -3.01 17.86 16.94
CA PRO A 244 -4.39 18.21 16.67
C PRO A 244 -4.47 19.15 15.45
N PRO A 245 -5.34 18.86 14.47
CA PRO A 245 -5.40 19.61 13.21
C PRO A 245 -5.84 21.06 13.41
N GLU A 246 -6.57 21.36 14.50
CA GLU A 246 -7.01 22.71 14.84
C GLU A 246 -5.83 23.65 15.15
N MET A 247 -4.81 23.16 15.85
CA MET A 247 -3.60 23.95 16.13
C MET A 247 -2.81 24.23 14.84
N LEU A 248 -2.76 23.25 13.94
CA LEU A 248 -2.10 23.41 12.63
C LEU A 248 -2.84 24.39 11.72
N ARG A 249 -4.18 24.39 11.75
CA ARG A 249 -4.99 25.41 11.06
C ARG A 249 -4.71 26.81 11.60
N ARG A 250 -4.54 26.96 12.92
CA ARG A 250 -4.17 28.24 13.53
C ARG A 250 -2.79 28.72 13.07
N ILE A 251 -1.80 27.82 12.99
CA ILE A 251 -0.48 28.12 12.42
C ILE A 251 -0.62 28.58 10.96
N MET A 252 -1.41 27.87 10.17
CA MET A 252 -1.66 28.22 8.77
C MET A 252 -2.25 29.63 8.64
N GLN A 253 -3.28 29.96 9.43
CA GLN A 253 -3.90 31.30 9.44
C GLN A 253 -2.91 32.40 9.82
N GLN A 254 -2.05 32.16 10.82
CA GLN A 254 -1.00 33.11 11.21
C GLN A 254 0.07 33.28 10.12
N CYS A 255 0.44 32.19 9.44
CA CYS A 255 1.34 32.25 8.30
C CYS A 255 0.75 33.08 7.14
N VAL A 256 -0.55 32.95 6.87
CA VAL A 256 -1.26 33.77 5.86
C VAL A 256 -1.32 35.24 6.28
N ALA A 257 -1.52 35.53 7.56
CA ALA A 257 -1.49 36.89 8.09
C ALA A 257 -0.09 37.54 8.01
N GLY A 258 0.97 36.72 7.92
CA GLY A 258 2.37 37.14 7.95
C GLY A 258 2.92 37.32 9.36
N ASP A 259 2.23 36.83 10.39
CA ASP A 259 2.69 36.89 11.78
C ASP A 259 3.51 35.65 12.14
N TRP A 260 4.83 35.81 12.04
CA TRP A 260 5.78 34.75 12.36
C TRP A 260 5.82 34.43 13.87
N TYR A 261 5.74 35.45 14.74
CA TYR A 261 5.80 35.26 16.19
C TYR A 261 4.57 34.49 16.68
N GLY A 262 3.40 34.82 16.13
CA GLY A 262 2.17 34.07 16.34
C GLY A 262 2.34 32.59 15.99
N ALA A 263 2.77 32.30 14.77
CA ALA A 263 2.95 30.92 14.29
C ALA A 263 3.99 30.13 15.11
N GLN A 264 5.13 30.77 15.46
CA GLN A 264 6.18 30.15 16.27
C GLN A 264 5.68 29.82 17.67
N SER A 265 4.90 30.70 18.29
CA SER A 265 4.35 30.46 19.63
C SER A 265 3.47 29.22 19.68
N VAL A 266 2.57 29.05 18.69
CA VAL A 266 1.70 27.88 18.59
C VAL A 266 2.51 26.61 18.30
N ALA A 267 3.51 26.70 17.41
CA ALA A 267 4.39 25.58 17.11
C ALA A 267 5.19 25.11 18.34
N ARG A 268 5.70 26.04 19.17
CA ARG A 268 6.37 25.69 20.44
C ARG A 268 5.44 25.02 21.43
N VAL A 269 4.18 25.41 21.49
CA VAL A 269 3.18 24.72 22.32
C VAL A 269 3.03 23.27 21.85
N ILE A 270 2.95 23.01 20.55
CA ILE A 270 2.88 21.64 20.01
C ILE A 270 4.12 20.83 20.41
N LEU A 271 5.32 21.42 20.32
CA LEU A 271 6.54 20.74 20.75
C LEU A 271 6.57 20.46 22.27
N SER A 272 6.02 21.38 23.08
CA SER A 272 5.92 21.17 24.54
C SER A 272 4.97 20.03 24.92
N LEU A 273 4.03 19.66 24.05
CA LEU A 273 3.15 18.51 24.21
C LEU A 273 3.86 17.18 23.87
N GLY A 274 5.10 17.22 23.38
CA GLY A 274 5.91 16.04 23.09
C GLY A 274 5.85 15.54 21.65
N TYR A 275 5.22 16.28 20.73
CA TYR A 275 5.17 15.91 19.32
C TYR A 275 6.51 16.17 18.62
N THR A 276 6.89 15.28 17.69
CA THR A 276 8.11 15.44 16.89
C THR A 276 7.89 16.51 15.82
N PRO A 277 8.90 17.34 15.50
CA PRO A 277 8.84 18.26 14.37
C PRO A 277 8.44 17.58 13.03
N LEU A 278 8.86 16.32 12.83
CA LEU A 278 8.52 15.56 11.63
C LEU A 278 7.02 15.27 11.52
N ASP A 279 6.38 14.96 12.65
CA ASP A 279 4.94 14.68 12.71
C ASP A 279 4.15 15.95 12.41
N VAL A 280 4.60 17.10 12.93
CA VAL A 280 4.05 18.43 12.62
C VAL A 280 4.11 18.72 11.12
N VAL A 281 5.25 18.51 10.46
CA VAL A 281 5.37 18.76 9.01
C VAL A 281 4.51 17.79 8.20
N THR A 282 4.46 16.52 8.59
CA THR A 282 3.70 15.48 7.89
C THR A 282 2.19 15.72 7.98
N THR A 283 1.72 16.09 9.17
CA THR A 283 0.32 16.46 9.39
C THR A 283 -0.04 17.79 8.75
N PHE A 284 0.85 18.79 8.80
CA PHE A 284 0.64 20.07 8.13
C PHE A 284 0.43 19.89 6.62
N ARG A 285 1.21 19.02 5.97
CA ARG A 285 0.97 18.60 4.57
C ARG A 285 -0.44 18.01 4.38
N GLY A 286 -0.89 17.16 5.31
CA GLY A 286 -2.22 16.54 5.27
C GLY A 286 -3.37 17.54 5.47
N VAL A 287 -3.14 18.58 6.27
CA VAL A 287 -4.08 19.70 6.45
C VAL A 287 -4.13 20.57 5.19
N LEU A 288 -2.98 20.92 4.61
CA LEU A 288 -2.93 21.73 3.38
C LEU A 288 -3.69 21.08 2.23
N ARG A 289 -3.55 19.76 2.02
CA ARG A 289 -4.27 19.03 0.96
C ARG A 289 -5.80 19.07 1.13
N ARG A 290 -6.30 19.27 2.36
CA ARG A 290 -7.74 19.32 2.66
C ARG A 290 -8.27 20.75 2.77
N ALA A 291 -7.37 21.74 2.86
CA ALA A 291 -7.69 23.15 3.03
C ALA A 291 -7.88 23.90 1.70
N ASP A 292 -8.04 23.19 0.57
CA ASP A 292 -8.15 23.72 -0.79
C ASP A 292 -9.20 24.85 -0.95
N SER A 293 -10.19 24.94 -0.05
CA SER A 293 -11.23 25.99 -0.10
C SER A 293 -10.87 27.30 0.62
N GLU A 294 -9.86 27.32 1.50
CA GLU A 294 -9.53 28.49 2.34
C GLU A 294 -8.44 29.39 1.74
N LEU A 295 -7.70 28.91 0.74
CA LEU A 295 -6.49 29.54 0.24
C LEU A 295 -6.52 29.74 -1.28
N GLN A 296 -5.89 30.81 -1.77
CA GLN A 296 -5.66 30.97 -3.22
C GLN A 296 -4.77 29.84 -3.72
N GLU A 297 -5.15 29.22 -4.84
CA GLU A 297 -4.47 28.05 -5.42
C GLU A 297 -2.96 28.28 -5.60
N HIS A 298 -2.56 29.47 -6.04
CA HIS A 298 -1.15 29.80 -6.22
C HIS A 298 -0.36 29.80 -4.89
N LEU A 299 -0.95 30.34 -3.83
CA LEU A 299 -0.35 30.36 -2.50
C LEU A 299 -0.28 28.95 -1.89
N LEU A 300 -1.31 28.13 -2.13
CA LEU A 300 -1.35 26.74 -1.70
C LEU A 300 -0.24 25.90 -2.34
N LEU A 301 0.00 26.07 -3.65
CA LEU A 301 1.06 25.35 -4.37
C LEU A 301 2.46 25.71 -3.83
N GLU A 302 2.71 26.99 -3.58
CA GLU A 302 3.97 27.45 -2.97
C GLU A 302 4.14 26.90 -1.54
N PHE A 303 3.07 26.91 -0.74
CA PHE A 303 3.09 26.33 0.60
C PHE A 303 3.38 24.83 0.57
N LEU A 304 2.74 24.09 -0.34
CA LEU A 304 2.97 22.67 -0.52
C LEU A 304 4.41 22.38 -0.97
N GLY A 305 4.97 23.21 -1.85
CA GLY A 305 6.37 23.15 -2.27
C GLY A 305 7.34 23.30 -1.10
N ILE A 306 7.16 24.34 -0.27
CA ILE A 306 7.99 24.60 0.91
C ILE A 306 7.90 23.43 1.91
N VAL A 307 6.70 22.98 2.23
CA VAL A 307 6.46 21.86 3.16
C VAL A 307 7.08 20.57 2.62
N GLY A 308 6.97 20.33 1.31
CA GLY A 308 7.61 19.19 0.65
C GLY A 308 9.14 19.21 0.77
N MET A 309 9.77 20.36 0.52
CA MET A 309 11.22 20.52 0.64
C MET A 309 11.71 20.35 2.08
N THR A 310 10.96 20.89 3.05
CA THR A 310 11.25 20.69 4.48
C THR A 310 11.14 19.21 4.86
N HIS A 311 10.06 18.54 4.46
CA HIS A 311 9.87 17.11 4.72
C HIS A 311 11.01 16.27 4.12
N MET A 312 11.46 16.57 2.89
CA MET A 312 12.60 15.90 2.26
C MET A 312 13.91 16.12 3.04
N THR A 313 14.13 17.34 3.51
CA THR A 313 15.32 17.68 4.32
C THR A 313 15.31 16.93 5.66
N MET A 314 14.15 16.84 6.30
CA MET A 314 13.98 16.13 7.57
C MET A 314 14.10 14.61 7.40
N ALA A 315 13.56 14.06 6.31
CA ALA A 315 13.73 12.65 5.95
C ALA A 315 15.20 12.26 5.72
N GLY A 316 16.05 13.23 5.34
CA GLY A 316 17.50 13.07 5.26
C GLY A 316 18.23 13.00 6.62
N GLY A 317 17.51 13.03 7.75
CA GLY A 317 18.08 12.91 9.10
C GLY A 317 18.23 14.23 9.86
N LEU A 318 17.68 15.33 9.36
CA LEU A 318 17.73 16.66 9.99
C LEU A 318 16.38 17.04 10.60
N SER A 319 15.93 16.32 11.63
CA SER A 319 14.64 16.54 12.29
C SER A 319 14.69 17.58 13.43
N THR A 320 15.42 18.69 13.24
CA THR A 320 15.58 19.71 14.28
C THR A 320 14.45 20.74 14.28
N GLU A 321 14.18 21.34 15.43
CA GLU A 321 13.20 22.43 15.59
C GLU A 321 13.51 23.61 14.64
N LEU A 322 14.79 23.86 14.37
CA LEU A 322 15.23 24.90 13.44
C LEU A 322 14.69 24.70 12.02
N GLN A 323 14.55 23.45 11.54
CA GLN A 323 13.97 23.20 10.20
C GLN A 323 12.48 23.54 10.16
N MET A 324 11.77 23.29 11.26
CA MET A 324 10.38 23.71 11.41
C MET A 324 10.27 25.24 11.48
N GLU A 325 11.12 25.92 12.24
CA GLU A 325 11.13 27.39 12.30
C GLU A 325 11.46 28.02 10.94
N LYS A 326 12.41 27.44 10.20
CA LYS A 326 12.74 27.82 8.83
C LYS A 326 11.52 27.67 7.92
N MET A 327 10.80 26.55 8.02
CA MET A 327 9.56 26.32 7.25
C MET A 327 8.54 27.43 7.52
N LEU A 328 8.26 27.73 8.81
CA LEU A 328 7.31 28.78 9.19
C LEU A 328 7.73 30.16 8.65
N ALA A 329 9.03 30.49 8.73
CA ALA A 329 9.55 31.75 8.19
C ALA A 329 9.41 31.83 6.67
N GLN A 330 9.68 30.74 5.95
CA GLN A 330 9.51 30.70 4.49
C GLN A 330 8.04 30.85 4.08
N LEU A 331 7.11 30.19 4.78
CA LEU A 331 5.66 30.33 4.55
C LEU A 331 5.19 31.78 4.75
N CYS A 332 5.62 32.43 5.84
CA CYS A 332 5.28 33.84 6.09
C CYS A 332 5.86 34.77 5.02
N LYS A 333 7.10 34.54 4.59
CA LYS A 333 7.76 35.33 3.53
C LYS A 333 6.99 35.26 2.21
N VAL A 334 6.53 34.06 1.84
CA VAL A 334 5.70 33.87 0.64
C VAL A 334 4.37 34.60 0.79
N ALA A 335 3.68 34.46 1.92
CA ALA A 335 2.41 35.15 2.16
C ALA A 335 2.54 36.69 2.05
N ILE A 336 3.62 37.26 2.59
CA ILE A 336 3.89 38.71 2.49
C ILE A 336 4.16 39.13 1.04
N SER A 337 4.92 38.32 0.29
CA SER A 337 5.25 38.62 -1.11
C SER A 337 4.03 38.63 -2.03
N PHE A 338 3.00 37.84 -1.71
CA PHE A 338 1.78 37.75 -2.50
C PHE A 338 0.67 38.70 -2.07
N ARG A 339 0.86 39.43 -0.96
CA ARG A 339 -0.10 40.45 -0.55
C ARG A 339 -0.07 41.57 -1.59
N PRO A 340 -1.18 41.87 -2.29
CA PRO A 340 -1.19 42.99 -3.21
C PRO A 340 -0.86 44.24 -2.39
N SER A 341 0.24 44.90 -2.73
CA SER A 341 0.60 46.18 -2.13
C SER A 341 -0.60 47.10 -2.30
N VAL A 342 -1.28 47.40 -1.19
CA VAL A 342 -2.27 48.48 -1.15
C VAL A 342 -1.46 49.75 -1.39
N LYS A 343 -1.39 50.17 -2.66
CA LYS A 343 -0.91 51.48 -3.04
C LYS A 343 -1.96 52.46 -2.51
N TYR A 344 -1.60 53.13 -1.42
CA TYR A 344 -2.27 54.36 -0.99
C TYR A 344 -1.98 55.48 -1.99
#